data_AF-A0A401IUV3-F1
#
_entry.id   AF-A0A401IUV3-F1
#
_cell.length_a   1.000
_cell.length_b   1.000
_cell.length_c   1.000
_cell.angle_alpha   90.00
_cell.angle_beta   90.00
_cell.angle_gamma   90.00
#
_symmetry.space_group_name_H-M   'P 1'
#
loop_
_entity.id
_entity.type
_entity.pdbx_description
1 polymer ?
#
loop_
_entity_poly.entity_id
_entity_poly.type
_entity_poly.pdbx_seq_one_letter_code
_entity_poly.pdbx_strand_id
1 'polypeptide(L)'
;MIESTGVYFALSDVTGQELSEDDLKRGYRSEGLAAILGGIFNTFPYSTFSQNVGIVQLSGIKTMRPVYYSAGLLLFLGLIPKFGAVATLIPSSVLGGAMLVMFGMVGAQGVKMLATVEMNNKNLLIMAVSIGLGLGVTTQPALFQYLPAELQTILGNGMVVGSFTAVILNLLLNHTAVKKQVEEEQPAK
;
A
#
# COMPACT_ATOMS: atom_id res chain seq x y z
N MET A 1 4.20 -4.22 -1.12
CA MET A 1 5.51 -3.74 -0.61
C MET A 1 5.44 -2.30 -0.08
N ILE A 2 5.42 -1.24 -0.89
CA ILE A 2 5.40 0.16 -0.35
C ILE A 2 4.18 0.38 0.56
N GLU A 3 2.98 0.03 0.10
CA GLU A 3 1.75 0.08 0.89
C GLU A 3 1.87 -0.77 2.17
N SER A 4 2.22 -2.05 2.02
CA SER A 4 2.41 -2.99 3.13
C SER A 4 3.33 -2.46 4.22
N THR A 5 4.42 -1.80 3.81
CA THR A 5 5.42 -1.22 4.71
C THR A 5 4.79 -0.13 5.56
N GLY A 6 4.05 0.80 4.93
CA GLY A 6 3.31 1.82 5.66
C GLY A 6 2.28 1.24 6.62
N VAL A 7 1.62 0.15 6.23
CA VAL A 7 0.66 -0.54 7.10
C VAL A 7 1.33 -1.23 8.29
N TYR A 8 2.50 -1.85 8.09
CA TYR A 8 3.26 -2.45 9.17
C TYR A 8 3.69 -1.40 10.19
N PHE A 9 4.27 -0.27 9.75
CA PHE A 9 4.64 0.82 10.65
C PHE A 9 3.42 1.40 11.39
N ALA A 10 2.31 1.64 10.69
CA ALA A 10 1.09 2.11 11.33
C ALA A 10 0.53 1.11 12.37
N LEU A 11 0.65 -0.19 12.12
CA LEU A 11 0.24 -1.22 13.06
C LEU A 11 1.21 -1.32 14.25
N SER A 12 2.51 -1.16 14.02
CA SER A 12 3.55 -1.03 15.06
C SER A 12 3.21 0.08 16.03
N ASP A 13 2.88 1.27 15.52
CA ASP A 13 2.51 2.43 16.35
C ASP A 13 1.25 2.15 17.20
N VAL A 14 0.23 1.52 16.61
CA VAL A 14 -1.02 1.20 17.31
C VAL A 14 -0.79 0.11 18.36
N THR A 15 0.00 -0.91 18.04
CA THR A 15 0.25 -2.05 18.93
C THR A 15 1.26 -1.73 20.02
N GLY A 16 2.18 -0.80 19.78
CA GLY A 16 3.32 -0.48 20.65
C GLY A 16 4.44 -1.51 20.54
N GLN A 17 4.58 -2.19 19.41
CA GLN A 17 5.61 -3.19 19.16
C GLN A 17 6.60 -2.67 18.14
N GLU A 18 7.88 -2.59 18.50
CA GLU A 18 8.92 -2.22 17.55
C GLU A 18 9.08 -3.29 16.47
N LEU A 19 9.12 -2.87 15.21
CA LEU A 19 9.36 -3.74 14.08
C LEU A 19 10.85 -3.88 13.81
N SER A 20 11.33 -5.12 13.78
CA SER A 20 12.67 -5.42 13.28
C SER A 20 12.65 -5.60 11.76
N GLU A 21 13.83 -5.48 11.12
CA GLU A 21 13.98 -5.83 9.70
C GLU A 21 13.54 -7.26 9.39
N ASP A 22 13.75 -8.18 10.34
CA ASP A 22 13.38 -9.58 10.16
C ASP A 22 11.87 -9.78 10.17
N ASP A 23 11.13 -8.94 10.90
CA ASP A 23 9.66 -8.94 10.88
C ASP A 23 9.13 -8.43 9.54
N LEU A 24 9.74 -7.36 8.99
CA LEU A 24 9.45 -6.87 7.63
C LEU A 24 9.72 -7.94 6.58
N LYS A 25 10.88 -8.62 6.65
CA LYS A 25 11.23 -9.74 5.75
C LYS A 25 10.21 -10.86 5.83
N ARG A 26 9.78 -11.25 7.03
CA ARG A 26 8.74 -12.28 7.24
C ARG A 26 7.40 -11.85 6.68
N GLY A 27 7.01 -10.59 6.90
CA GLY A 27 5.79 -9.99 6.34
C GLY A 27 5.76 -10.06 4.82
N TYR A 28 6.79 -9.55 4.15
CA TYR A 28 6.85 -9.59 2.68
C TYR A 28 6.90 -11.03 2.12
N ARG A 29 7.57 -11.96 2.81
CA ARG A 29 7.55 -13.38 2.41
C ARG A 29 6.16 -13.99 2.52
N SER A 30 5.40 -13.62 3.55
CA SER A 30 4.02 -14.07 3.71
C SER A 30 3.10 -13.52 2.61
N GLU A 31 3.25 -12.24 2.24
CA GLU A 31 2.52 -11.64 1.11
C GLU A 31 2.88 -12.31 -0.22
N GLY A 32 4.17 -12.52 -0.47
CA GLY A 32 4.63 -13.19 -1.69
C GLY A 32 4.09 -14.63 -1.79
N LEU A 33 4.08 -15.36 -0.67
CA LEU A 33 3.48 -16.70 -0.62
C LEU A 33 1.97 -16.65 -0.89
N ALA A 34 1.25 -15.70 -0.29
CA ALA A 34 -0.18 -15.51 -0.54
C ALA A 34 -0.46 -15.17 -2.01
N ALA A 35 0.36 -14.33 -2.64
CA ALA A 35 0.25 -13.99 -4.05
C ALA A 35 0.54 -15.19 -4.97
N ILE A 36 1.54 -16.01 -4.65
CA ILE A 36 1.84 -17.25 -5.39
C ILE A 36 0.65 -18.22 -5.29
N LEU A 37 0.13 -18.45 -4.07
CA LEU A 37 -1.05 -19.28 -3.86
C LEU A 37 -2.26 -18.71 -4.62
N GLY A 38 -2.47 -17.39 -4.57
CA GLY A 38 -3.49 -16.71 -5.36
C GLY A 38 -3.36 -17.01 -6.85
N GLY A 39 -2.16 -16.89 -7.41
CA GLY A 39 -1.88 -17.22 -8.82
C GLY A 39 -2.18 -18.68 -9.17
N ILE A 40 -1.82 -19.64 -8.30
CA ILE A 40 -2.12 -21.07 -8.49
C ILE A 40 -3.64 -21.31 -8.57
N PHE A 41 -4.42 -20.61 -7.75
CA PHE A 41 -5.88 -20.73 -7.71
C PHE A 41 -6.61 -19.71 -8.61
N ASN A 42 -5.89 -19.04 -9.52
CA ASN A 42 -6.43 -18.05 -10.46
C ASN A 42 -7.16 -16.86 -9.78
N THR A 43 -6.64 -16.40 -8.65
CA THR A 43 -7.07 -15.17 -7.96
C THR A 43 -6.08 -14.02 -8.18
N PHE A 44 -6.53 -12.81 -7.87
CA PHE A 44 -5.75 -11.59 -7.89
C PHE A 44 -4.63 -11.56 -6.82
N PRO A 45 -3.55 -10.79 -7.08
CA PRO A 45 -2.52 -10.53 -6.07
C PRO A 45 -3.11 -9.86 -4.83
N TYR A 46 -2.63 -10.26 -3.65
CA TYR A 46 -3.08 -9.72 -2.37
C TYR A 46 -2.05 -8.74 -1.78
N SER A 47 -2.54 -7.75 -1.04
CA SER A 47 -1.74 -6.77 -0.28
C SER A 47 -2.32 -6.64 1.14
N THR A 48 -1.51 -6.15 2.08
CA THR A 48 -1.98 -5.91 3.45
C THR A 48 -3.00 -4.75 3.48
N PHE A 49 -4.17 -5.01 4.06
CA PHE A 49 -5.26 -4.02 4.15
C PHE A 49 -5.04 -3.01 5.29
N SER A 50 -4.83 -1.74 4.93
CA SER A 50 -4.67 -0.62 5.87
C SER A 50 -5.93 -0.36 6.72
N GLN A 51 -7.11 -0.70 6.21
CA GLN A 51 -8.37 -0.54 6.93
C GLN A 51 -8.42 -1.36 8.23
N ASN A 52 -7.74 -2.50 8.28
CA ASN A 52 -7.71 -3.37 9.45
C ASN A 52 -6.96 -2.71 10.62
N VAL A 53 -5.98 -1.84 10.36
CA VAL A 53 -5.28 -1.05 11.40
C VAL A 53 -6.26 -0.14 12.12
N GLY A 54 -7.19 0.49 11.39
CA GLY A 54 -8.24 1.32 11.97
C GLY A 54 -9.15 0.54 12.91
N ILE A 55 -9.51 -0.69 12.56
CA ILE A 55 -10.32 -1.58 13.41
C ILE A 55 -9.56 -1.95 14.68
N VAL A 56 -8.26 -2.27 14.58
CA VAL A 56 -7.42 -2.56 15.76
C VAL A 56 -7.32 -1.33 16.67
N GLN A 57 -7.15 -0.14 16.10
CA GLN A 57 -7.09 1.12 16.84
C GLN A 57 -8.38 1.42 17.59
N LEU A 58 -9.55 1.23 16.95
CA LEU A 58 -10.86 1.52 17.55
C LEU A 58 -11.30 0.45 18.56
N SER A 59 -11.06 -0.83 18.25
CA SER A 59 -11.47 -1.95 19.12
C SER A 59 -10.56 -2.14 20.33
N GLY A 60 -9.30 -1.69 20.24
CA GLY A 60 -8.27 -1.95 21.25
C GLY A 60 -7.82 -3.42 21.34
N ILE A 61 -8.35 -4.31 20.49
CA ILE A 61 -8.03 -5.74 20.52
C ILE A 61 -6.73 -5.97 19.73
N LYS A 62 -5.61 -6.05 20.45
CA LYS A 62 -4.27 -6.27 19.87
C LYS A 62 -3.88 -7.75 19.73
N THR A 63 -4.81 -8.67 19.97
CA THR A 63 -4.55 -10.12 19.90
C THR A 63 -4.80 -10.66 18.48
N MET A 64 -4.15 -11.78 18.12
CA MET A 64 -4.34 -12.43 16.82
C MET A 64 -5.64 -13.26 16.71
N ARG A 65 -6.42 -13.39 17.79
CA ARG A 65 -7.64 -14.22 17.81
C ARG A 65 -8.66 -13.80 16.73
N PRO A 66 -9.00 -12.50 16.57
CA PRO A 66 -9.94 -12.08 15.53
C PRO A 66 -9.44 -12.37 14.11
N VAL A 67 -8.12 -12.38 13.89
CA VAL A 67 -7.52 -12.71 12.59
C VAL A 67 -7.76 -14.18 12.26
N TYR A 68 -7.51 -15.09 13.21
CA TYR A 68 -7.78 -16.52 13.01
C TYR A 68 -9.26 -16.84 12.81
N TYR A 69 -10.15 -16.21 13.58
CA TYR A 69 -11.60 -16.39 13.40
C TYR A 69 -12.07 -15.86 12.03
N SER A 70 -11.58 -14.69 11.61
CA SER A 70 -11.89 -14.12 10.29
C SER A 70 -11.36 -15.01 9.17
N ALA A 71 -10.13 -15.52 9.28
CA ALA A 71 -9.55 -16.42 8.28
C ALA A 71 -10.37 -17.72 8.14
N GLY A 72 -10.73 -18.34 9.27
CA GLY A 72 -11.59 -19.54 9.26
C GLY A 72 -12.98 -19.27 8.69
N LEU A 73 -13.60 -18.15 9.05
CA LEU A 73 -14.89 -17.73 8.52
C LEU A 73 -14.83 -17.50 7.00
N LEU A 74 -13.84 -16.76 6.52
CA LEU A 74 -13.68 -16.46 5.09
C LEU A 74 -13.38 -17.73 4.29
N LEU A 75 -12.58 -18.65 4.82
CA LEU A 75 -12.34 -19.95 4.19
C LEU A 75 -13.65 -20.75 4.08
N PHE A 76 -14.44 -20.80 5.15
CA PHE A 76 -15.73 -21.49 5.16
C PHE A 76 -16.73 -20.86 4.18
N LEU A 77 -16.83 -19.53 4.15
CA LEU A 77 -17.70 -18.81 3.21
C LEU A 77 -17.27 -19.03 1.77
N GLY A 78 -15.96 -19.05 1.50
CA GLY A 78 -15.40 -19.29 0.17
C GLY A 78 -15.66 -20.70 -0.37
N LEU A 79 -15.77 -21.70 0.51
CA LEU A 79 -16.09 -23.08 0.14
C LEU A 79 -17.58 -23.30 -0.20
N ILE A 80 -18.45 -22.35 0.13
CA ILE A 80 -19.89 -22.47 -0.08
C ILE A 80 -20.29 -21.64 -1.32
N PRO A 81 -20.62 -22.27 -2.46
CA PRO A 81 -20.90 -21.57 -3.71
C PRO A 81 -22.08 -20.60 -3.64
N LYS A 82 -23.01 -20.81 -2.69
CA LYS A 82 -24.16 -19.92 -2.48
C LYS A 82 -23.74 -18.49 -2.12
N PHE A 83 -22.68 -18.30 -1.33
CA PHE A 83 -22.19 -16.96 -1.02
C PHE A 83 -21.55 -16.29 -2.23
N GLY A 84 -20.85 -17.05 -3.07
CA GLY A 84 -20.38 -16.57 -4.37
C GLY A 84 -21.53 -16.12 -5.27
N ALA A 85 -22.61 -16.91 -5.35
CA ALA A 85 -23.80 -16.54 -6.11
C ALA A 85 -24.45 -15.25 -5.58
N VAL A 86 -24.57 -15.10 -4.25
CA VAL A 86 -25.08 -13.86 -3.65
C VAL A 86 -24.20 -12.66 -3.99
N ALA A 87 -22.86 -12.83 -3.99
CA ALA A 87 -21.94 -11.75 -4.37
C ALA A 87 -22.16 -11.28 -5.81
N THR A 88 -22.52 -12.17 -6.73
CA THR A 88 -22.84 -11.79 -8.13
C THR A 88 -24.18 -11.07 -8.30
N LEU A 89 -25.08 -11.18 -7.31
CA LEU A 89 -26.36 -10.46 -7.31
C LEU A 89 -26.24 -9.02 -6.81
N ILE A 90 -25.07 -8.62 -6.26
CA ILE A 90 -24.86 -7.27 -5.74
C ILE A 90 -24.91 -6.27 -6.92
N PRO A 91 -25.80 -5.25 -6.87
CA PRO A 91 -25.88 -4.26 -7.93
C PRO A 91 -24.59 -3.46 -8.08
N SER A 92 -24.26 -3.06 -9.31
CA SER A 92 -23.08 -2.24 -9.61
C SER A 92 -23.07 -0.92 -8.85
N SER A 93 -24.23 -0.31 -8.61
CA SER A 93 -24.34 0.92 -7.81
C SER A 93 -23.89 0.74 -6.35
N VAL A 94 -24.14 -0.44 -5.76
CA VAL A 94 -23.70 -0.76 -4.39
C VAL A 94 -22.19 -1.01 -4.37
N LEU A 95 -21.68 -1.76 -5.36
CA LEU A 95 -20.24 -1.97 -5.52
C LEU A 95 -19.49 -0.65 -5.73
N GLY A 96 -20.05 0.27 -6.52
CA GLY A 96 -19.49 1.61 -6.73
C GLY A 96 -19.42 2.42 -5.44
N GLY A 97 -20.48 2.39 -4.62
CA GLY A 97 -20.48 3.02 -3.30
C GLY A 97 -19.42 2.44 -2.36
N ALA A 98 -19.29 1.10 -2.32
CA ALA A 98 -18.26 0.43 -1.53
C ALA A 98 -16.85 0.77 -2.03
N MET A 99 -16.63 0.78 -3.34
CA MET A 99 -15.34 1.16 -3.95
C MET A 99 -14.97 2.61 -3.63
N LEU A 100 -15.92 3.55 -3.66
CA LEU A 100 -15.67 4.95 -3.31
C LEU A 100 -15.14 5.08 -1.88
N VAL A 101 -15.74 4.36 -0.93
CA VAL A 101 -15.26 4.34 0.47
C VAL A 101 -13.88 3.70 0.56
N MET A 102 -13.65 2.56 -0.13
CA MET A 102 -12.35 1.89 -0.11
C MET A 102 -11.23 2.76 -0.69
N PHE A 103 -11.40 3.30 -1.90
CA PHE A 103 -10.40 4.15 -2.54
C PHE A 103 -10.24 5.49 -1.82
N GLY A 104 -11.32 6.07 -1.28
CA GLY A 104 -11.26 7.27 -0.45
C GLY A 104 -10.43 7.05 0.82
N MET A 105 -10.60 5.90 1.48
CA MET A 105 -9.80 5.53 2.65
C MET A 105 -8.33 5.32 2.29
N VAL A 106 -8.02 4.69 1.14
CA VAL A 106 -6.64 4.56 0.65
C VAL A 106 -5.99 5.94 0.47
N GLY A 107 -6.69 6.89 -0.14
CA GLY A 107 -6.22 8.28 -0.27
C GLY A 107 -5.99 8.95 1.08
N ALA A 108 -6.92 8.81 2.02
CA ALA A 108 -6.80 9.35 3.37
C ALA A 108 -5.61 8.77 4.15
N GLN A 109 -5.34 7.46 4.01
CA GLN A 109 -4.16 6.83 4.60
C GLN A 109 -2.87 7.34 3.98
N GLY A 110 -2.86 7.59 2.67
CA GLY A 110 -1.73 8.26 2.00
C GLY A 110 -1.42 9.63 2.63
N VAL A 111 -2.45 10.45 2.87
CA VAL A 111 -2.28 11.75 3.55
C VAL A 111 -1.78 11.59 4.98
N LYS A 112 -2.35 10.64 5.75
CA LYS A 112 -1.92 10.35 7.12
C LYS A 112 -0.45 9.94 7.18
N MET A 113 0.01 9.11 6.24
CA MET A 113 1.41 8.71 6.13
C MET A 113 2.31 9.91 5.85
N LEU A 114 1.94 10.77 4.89
CA LEU A 114 2.70 11.98 4.57
C LEU A 114 2.77 12.95 5.77
N ALA A 115 1.72 13.01 6.60
CA ALA A 115 1.68 13.87 7.79
C ALA A 115 2.71 13.50 8.87
N THR A 116 3.32 12.31 8.81
CA THR A 116 4.41 11.90 9.72
C THR A 116 5.77 12.46 9.33
N VAL A 117 5.90 12.98 8.10
CA VAL A 117 7.16 13.51 7.56
C VAL A 117 7.24 15.02 7.79
N GLU A 118 8.43 15.53 8.09
CA GLU A 118 8.66 16.98 8.20
C GLU A 118 8.37 17.69 6.86
N MET A 119 7.40 18.62 6.87
CA MET A 119 6.98 19.40 5.70
C MET A 119 7.91 20.57 5.41
N ASN A 120 9.21 20.28 5.24
CA ASN A 120 10.19 21.27 4.78
C ASN A 120 10.05 21.52 3.27
N ASN A 121 10.67 22.60 2.78
CA ASN A 121 10.58 22.99 1.36
C ASN A 121 11.01 21.88 0.38
N LYS A 122 11.97 21.03 0.76
CA LYS A 122 12.44 19.92 -0.08
C LYS A 122 11.40 18.81 -0.16
N ASN A 123 10.89 18.35 0.98
CA ASN A 123 9.89 17.30 1.08
C ASN A 123 8.56 17.72 0.44
N LEU A 124 8.16 18.98 0.60
CA LEU A 124 7.01 19.56 -0.09
C LEU A 124 7.19 19.56 -1.61
N LEU A 125 8.38 19.92 -2.11
CA LEU A 125 8.68 19.88 -3.54
C LEU A 125 8.61 18.44 -4.08
N ILE A 126 9.23 17.48 -3.39
CA ILE A 126 9.19 16.05 -3.75
C ILE A 126 7.73 15.59 -3.84
N MET A 127 6.93 15.89 -2.82
CA MET A 127 5.53 15.51 -2.75
C MET A 127 4.71 16.13 -3.90
N ALA A 128 4.81 17.44 -4.10
CA ALA A 128 4.04 18.16 -5.10
C ALA A 128 4.34 17.68 -6.53
N VAL A 129 5.62 17.50 -6.87
CA VAL A 129 6.02 17.06 -8.21
C VAL A 129 5.62 15.61 -8.45
N SER A 130 5.78 14.73 -7.45
CA SER A 130 5.46 13.31 -7.59
C SER A 130 3.97 13.06 -7.74
N ILE A 131 3.14 13.72 -6.92
CA ILE A 131 1.68 13.66 -7.02
C ILE A 131 1.22 14.30 -8.33
N GLY A 132 1.76 15.47 -8.68
CA GLY A 132 1.40 16.20 -9.91
C GLY A 132 1.68 15.40 -11.17
N LEU A 133 2.87 14.80 -11.29
CA LEU A 133 3.21 13.96 -12.45
C LEU A 133 2.39 12.67 -12.49
N GLY A 134 2.22 11.99 -11.35
CA GLY A 134 1.41 10.77 -11.29
C GLY A 134 -0.05 11.00 -11.70
N LEU A 135 -0.66 12.08 -11.23
CA LEU A 135 -2.01 12.47 -11.63
C LEU A 135 -2.06 12.93 -13.08
N GLY A 136 -1.11 13.74 -13.54
CA GLY A 136 -1.08 14.27 -14.91
C GLY A 136 -0.97 13.17 -15.97
N VAL A 137 -0.17 12.15 -15.70
CA VAL A 137 -0.07 10.96 -16.57
C VAL A 137 -1.38 10.17 -16.60
N THR A 138 -2.03 10.01 -15.44
CA THR A 138 -3.28 9.25 -15.34
C THR A 138 -4.43 9.95 -16.07
N THR A 139 -4.49 11.28 -16.00
CA THR A 139 -5.56 12.07 -16.63
C THR A 139 -5.32 12.31 -18.12
N GLN A 140 -4.06 12.25 -18.59
CA GLN A 140 -3.72 12.39 -20.00
C GLN A 140 -2.83 11.23 -20.50
N PRO A 141 -3.43 10.04 -20.76
CA PRO A 141 -2.69 8.88 -21.27
C PRO A 141 -2.04 9.12 -22.65
N ALA A 142 -2.60 10.06 -23.44
CA ALA A 142 -2.11 10.40 -24.77
C ALA A 142 -0.69 11.01 -24.78
N LEU A 143 -0.15 11.43 -23.63
CA LEU A 143 1.20 11.97 -23.51
C LEU A 143 2.28 11.03 -24.05
N PHE A 144 2.04 9.71 -23.97
CA PHE A 144 3.02 8.69 -24.37
C PHE A 144 2.66 7.97 -25.67
N GLN A 145 1.69 8.47 -26.44
CA GLN A 145 1.19 7.80 -27.65
C GLN A 145 2.26 7.55 -28.74
N TYR A 146 3.35 8.31 -28.71
CA TYR A 146 4.47 8.18 -29.65
C TYR A 146 5.58 7.25 -29.15
N LEU A 147 5.46 6.69 -27.95
CA LEU A 147 6.42 5.73 -27.40
C LEU A 147 6.08 4.29 -27.81
N PRO A 148 7.05 3.36 -27.77
CA PRO A 148 6.80 1.92 -27.88
C PRO A 148 5.75 1.42 -26.87
N ALA A 149 4.98 0.39 -27.24
CA ALA A 149 3.87 -0.14 -26.44
C ALA A 149 4.30 -0.61 -25.04
N GLU A 150 5.54 -1.10 -24.92
CA GLU A 150 6.13 -1.54 -23.66
C GLU A 150 6.31 -0.35 -22.70
N LEU A 151 6.77 0.79 -23.22
CA LEU A 151 6.94 2.01 -22.45
C LEU A 151 5.61 2.68 -22.15
N GLN A 152 4.62 2.61 -23.05
CA GLN A 152 3.27 3.11 -22.79
C GLN A 152 2.60 2.40 -21.62
N THR A 153 2.79 1.08 -21.51
CA THR A 153 2.20 0.28 -20.43
C THR A 153 2.77 0.68 -19.06
N ILE A 154 4.06 1.01 -19.01
CA ILE A 154 4.74 1.38 -17.76
C ILE A 154 4.52 2.87 -17.44
N LEU A 155 4.80 3.76 -18.40
CA LEU A 155 4.73 5.20 -18.23
C LEU A 155 3.30 5.72 -18.24
N GLY A 156 2.34 5.00 -18.80
CA GLY A 156 0.91 5.31 -18.70
C GLY A 156 0.33 5.05 -17.31
N ASN A 157 1.07 4.35 -16.42
CA ASN A 157 0.64 4.11 -15.05
C ASN A 157 1.12 5.24 -14.13
N GLY A 158 0.21 6.12 -13.72
CA GLY A 158 0.53 7.25 -12.85
C GLY A 158 1.11 6.86 -11.49
N MET A 159 0.78 5.67 -10.95
CA MET A 159 1.41 5.20 -9.71
C MET A 159 2.89 4.92 -9.91
N VAL A 160 3.28 4.34 -11.05
CA VAL A 160 4.68 4.07 -11.39
C VAL A 160 5.43 5.37 -11.55
N VAL A 161 4.91 6.29 -12.37
CA VAL A 161 5.56 7.59 -12.63
C VAL A 161 5.68 8.42 -11.34
N GLY A 162 4.62 8.51 -10.54
CA GLY A 162 4.65 9.24 -9.28
C GLY A 162 5.63 8.65 -8.28
N SER A 163 5.63 7.33 -8.09
CA SER A 163 6.55 6.66 -7.16
C SER A 163 8.01 6.78 -7.60
N PHE A 164 8.28 6.61 -8.90
CA PHE A 164 9.63 6.73 -9.45
C PHE A 164 10.17 8.16 -9.31
N THR A 165 9.32 9.16 -9.60
CA THR A 165 9.64 10.57 -9.38
C THR A 165 9.95 10.84 -7.91
N ALA A 166 9.14 10.33 -6.98
CA ALA A 166 9.34 10.53 -5.55
C ALA A 166 10.70 9.98 -5.10
N VAL A 167 11.05 8.77 -5.53
CA VAL A 167 12.33 8.14 -5.21
C VAL A 167 13.50 8.95 -5.78
N ILE A 168 13.44 9.34 -7.05
CA ILE A 168 14.51 10.11 -7.69
C ILE A 168 14.70 11.47 -7.00
N LEU A 169 13.62 12.22 -6.79
CA LEU A 169 13.73 13.53 -6.16
C LEU A 169 14.18 13.43 -4.70
N ASN A 170 13.74 12.41 -3.98
CA ASN A 170 14.22 12.16 -2.63
C ASN A 170 15.73 11.87 -2.61
N LEU A 171 16.21 11.02 -3.54
CA LEU A 171 17.66 10.76 -3.67
C LEU A 171 18.44 12.03 -4.01
N LEU A 172 17.95 12.88 -4.90
CA LEU A 172 18.65 14.10 -5.30
C LEU A 172 18.65 15.17 -4.21
N LEU A 173 17.52 15.39 -3.54
CA LEU A 173 17.32 16.53 -2.64
C LEU A 173 17.66 16.21 -1.17
N ASN A 174 17.53 14.94 -0.76
CA ASN A 174 17.78 14.46 0.60
C ASN A 174 19.04 13.57 0.74
N HIS A 175 19.96 13.56 -0.25
CA HIS A 175 21.21 12.78 -0.20
C HIS A 175 22.05 12.99 1.07
N THR A 176 21.98 14.17 1.71
CA THR A 176 22.70 14.46 2.96
C THR A 176 22.04 13.85 4.21
N ALA A 177 20.71 13.70 4.22
CA ALA A 177 19.97 13.13 5.36
C ALA A 177 20.10 11.61 5.41
N VAL A 178 20.10 10.96 4.23
CA VAL A 178 20.29 9.50 4.10
C VAL A 178 21.67 9.08 4.63
N LYS A 179 22.72 9.86 4.36
CA LYS A 179 24.08 9.54 4.84
C LYS A 179 24.18 9.54 6.37
N LYS A 180 23.42 10.41 7.04
CA LYS A 180 23.47 10.58 8.50
C LYS A 180 22.72 9.45 9.24
N GLN A 181 21.58 9.01 8.71
CA GLN A 181 20.82 7.88 9.27
C GLN A 181 21.56 6.55 9.11
N VAL A 182 22.23 6.33 7.97
CA VAL A 182 23.04 5.13 7.74
C VAL A 182 24.30 5.08 8.60
N GLU A 183 24.89 6.24 8.94
CA GLU A 183 26.02 6.33 9.88
C GLU A 183 25.59 6.12 11.36
N GLU A 184 24.35 6.44 11.73
CA GLU A 184 23.81 6.21 13.08
C GLU A 184 23.30 4.77 13.31
N GLU A 185 22.87 4.05 12.26
CA GLU A 185 22.46 2.64 12.34
C GLU A 185 23.61 1.63 12.28
N GLN A 186 24.85 2.05 11.98
CA GLN A 186 26.02 1.19 12.15
C GLN A 186 26.46 1.20 13.61
N PRO A 187 26.39 0.06 14.35
CA PRO A 187 26.97 0.02 15.68
C PRO A 187 28.47 0.30 15.54
N ALA A 188 28.97 1.24 16.34
CA ALA A 188 30.40 1.46 16.50
C ALA A 188 31.09 0.12 16.73
N LYS A 189 32.12 -0.16 15.91
CA LYS A 189 32.90 -1.40 15.88
C LYS A 189 33.27 -1.95 17.26
#